data_AF-A0A3R9EBL2-F1
#
_entry.id   AF-A0A3R9EBL2-F1
#
_cell.length_a   1.000
_cell.length_b   1.000
_cell.length_c   1.000
_cell.angle_alpha   90.00
_cell.angle_beta   90.00
_cell.angle_gamma   90.00
#
_symmetry.space_group_name_H-M   'P 1'
#
loop_
_entity.id
_entity.type
_entity.pdbx_description
1 polymer ?
#
loop_
_entity_poly.entity_id
_entity_poly.type
_entity_poly.pdbx_seq_one_letter_code
_entity_poly.pdbx_strand_id
1 'polypeptide(L)'
;MTNSKTLYCISDWLTYFLIRADSPQAALKEAYNRDYKLLDNKAVTEDTVVNAMCCEYKGYVETVLEGTQMDADRVLWLDSYAETLRFQLLSSK
;
A
#
# COMPACT_ATOMS: atom_id res chain seq x y z
N MET A 1 -26.35 6.01 3.02
CA MET A 1 -25.45 4.86 3.17
C MET A 1 -24.19 5.40 3.83
N THR A 2 -23.92 5.06 5.08
CA THR A 2 -22.65 5.38 5.72
C THR A 2 -21.56 4.56 5.03
N ASN A 3 -20.81 5.17 4.12
CA ASN A 3 -19.60 4.56 3.57
C ASN A 3 -18.64 4.34 4.74
N SER A 4 -18.55 3.11 5.23
CA SER A 4 -17.59 2.75 6.27
C SER A 4 -16.21 2.77 5.61
N LYS A 5 -15.36 3.72 5.99
CA LYS A 5 -13.98 3.78 5.50
C LYS A 5 -13.21 2.52 5.91
N THR A 6 -12.54 1.91 4.93
CA THR A 6 -11.66 0.76 5.13
C THR A 6 -10.30 1.22 5.64
N LEU A 7 -9.69 0.46 6.55
CA LEU A 7 -8.34 0.73 7.03
C LEU A 7 -7.33 0.06 6.08
N TYR A 8 -6.36 0.81 5.59
CA TYR A 8 -5.31 0.34 4.69
C TYR A 8 -3.95 0.53 5.33
N CYS A 9 -3.06 -0.45 5.16
CA CYS A 9 -1.63 -0.27 5.37
C CYS A 9 -0.97 0.11 4.05
N ILE A 10 -0.15 1.16 4.08
CA ILE A 10 0.48 1.72 2.90
C ILE A 10 1.96 2.02 3.16
N SER A 11 2.76 1.95 2.10
CA SER A 11 4.17 2.33 2.15
C SER A 11 4.67 2.83 0.80
N ASP A 12 5.62 3.77 0.84
CA ASP A 12 6.43 4.22 -0.30
C ASP A 12 7.89 3.73 -0.19
N TRP A 13 8.10 2.60 0.51
CA TRP A 13 9.39 2.00 0.89
C TRP A 13 10.12 2.70 2.03
N LEU A 14 9.91 4.00 2.23
CA LEU A 14 10.57 4.78 3.27
C LEU A 14 9.70 4.93 4.52
N THR A 15 8.39 5.01 4.33
CA THR A 15 7.41 5.24 5.38
C THR A 15 6.36 4.14 5.40
N TYR A 16 5.76 3.92 6.57
CA TYR A 16 4.61 3.04 6.75
C TYR A 16 3.49 3.82 7.43
N PHE A 17 2.27 3.71 6.91
CA PHE A 17 1.09 4.34 7.50
C PHE A 17 -0.12 3.41 7.53
N LEU A 18 -1.00 3.67 8.49
CA LEU A 18 -2.36 3.13 8.55
C LEU A 18 -3.37 4.25 8.27
N ILE A 19 -4.10 4.16 7.16
CA ILE A 19 -5.00 5.22 6.70
C ILE A 19 -6.41 4.68 6.48
N ARG A 20 -7.42 5.40 6.98
CA ARG A 20 -8.83 5.11 6.69
C ARG A 20 -9.29 5.84 5.43
N ALA A 21 -9.60 5.08 4.38
CA ALA A 21 -10.02 5.65 3.10
C ALA A 21 -11.13 4.81 2.44
N ASP A 22 -11.73 5.37 1.38
CA ASP A 22 -12.75 4.70 0.59
C ASP A 22 -12.16 3.74 -0.45
N SER A 23 -10.87 3.88 -0.77
CA SER A 23 -10.15 3.03 -1.73
C SER A 23 -8.64 3.06 -1.49
N PRO A 24 -7.88 2.09 -2.02
CA PRO A 24 -6.41 2.11 -1.98
C PRO A 24 -5.79 3.39 -2.58
N GLN A 25 -6.35 3.87 -3.70
CA GLN A 25 -5.89 5.10 -4.34
C GLN A 25 -6.15 6.33 -3.47
N ALA A 26 -7.31 6.38 -2.80
CA ALA A 26 -7.61 7.46 -1.86
C ALA A 26 -6.67 7.43 -0.64
N ALA A 27 -6.31 6.24 -0.13
CA ALA A 27 -5.34 6.11 0.96
C ALA A 27 -3.95 6.65 0.56
N LEU A 28 -3.46 6.30 -0.63
CA LEU A 28 -2.20 6.81 -1.15
C LEU A 28 -2.22 8.32 -1.39
N LYS A 29 -3.33 8.84 -1.93
CA LYS A 29 -3.50 10.29 -2.13
C LYS A 29 -3.50 11.05 -0.81
N GLU A 30 -4.16 10.51 0.21
CA GLU A 30 -4.23 11.10 1.55
C GLU A 30 -2.84 11.14 2.21
N ALA A 31 -2.04 10.08 2.09
CA ALA A 31 -0.72 10.01 2.73
C ALA A 31 0.39 10.75 2.01
N TYR A 32 0.42 10.68 0.67
CA TYR A 32 1.57 11.18 -0.12
C TYR A 32 1.22 12.40 -0.97
N ASN A 33 -0.05 12.77 -1.09
CA ASN A 33 -0.55 13.84 -1.96
C ASN A 33 -0.03 13.73 -3.42
N ARG A 34 0.05 12.50 -3.93
CA ARG A 34 0.53 12.19 -5.29
C ARG A 34 -0.48 11.31 -6.01
N ASP A 35 -0.43 11.35 -7.33
CA ASP A 35 -1.28 10.53 -8.18
C ASP A 35 -0.54 9.27 -8.61
N TYR A 36 -1.20 8.13 -8.43
CA TYR A 36 -0.64 6.81 -8.65
C TYR A 36 -1.49 6.02 -9.64
N LYS A 37 -0.84 5.19 -10.43
CA LYS A 37 -1.47 4.16 -11.24
C LYS A 37 -1.26 2.80 -10.59
N LEU A 38 -2.34 2.02 -10.47
CA LEU A 38 -2.26 0.62 -10.06
C LEU A 38 -1.53 -0.18 -11.15
N LEU A 39 -0.52 -0.94 -10.73
CA LEU A 39 0.17 -1.90 -11.57
C LEU A 39 -0.60 -3.22 -11.54
N ASP A 40 -0.69 -3.89 -12.68
CA ASP A 40 -1.12 -5.28 -12.70
C ASP A 40 0.01 -6.13 -12.08
N ASN A 41 -0.27 -6.78 -10.95
CA ASN A 41 0.72 -7.63 -10.26
C ASN A 41 1.31 -8.73 -11.17
N LYS A 42 0.61 -9.14 -12.24
CA LYS A 42 1.14 -10.09 -13.24
C LYS A 42 2.13 -9.46 -14.23
N ALA A 43 2.08 -8.14 -14.37
CA ALA A 43 2.94 -7.35 -15.25
C ALA A 43 4.14 -6.72 -14.51
N VAL A 44 4.20 -6.87 -13.17
CA VAL A 44 5.36 -6.43 -12.38
C VAL A 44 6.54 -7.35 -12.69
N THR A 45 7.52 -6.79 -13.38
CA THR A 45 8.80 -7.43 -13.72
C THR A 45 9.92 -6.74 -12.95
N GLU A 46 11.15 -7.25 -13.05
CA GLU A 46 12.34 -6.65 -12.44
C GLU A 46 12.59 -5.20 -12.92
N ASP A 47 12.12 -4.86 -14.13
CA ASP A 47 12.23 -3.51 -14.70
C ASP A 47 11.12 -2.56 -14.24
N THR A 48 10.14 -3.04 -13.48
CA THR A 48 8.98 -2.25 -13.08
C THR A 48 9.26 -1.48 -11.79
N VAL A 49 9.25 -0.16 -11.88
CA VAL A 49 9.39 0.71 -10.71
C VAL A 49 8.08 0.76 -9.94
N VAL A 50 8.07 0.13 -8.76
CA VAL A 50 7.00 0.24 -7.76
C VAL A 50 7.32 1.41 -6.85
N ASN A 51 6.48 2.44 -6.83
CA ASN A 51 6.67 3.61 -5.98
C ASN A 51 5.89 3.53 -4.67
N ALA A 52 4.82 2.74 -4.61
CA ALA A 52 4.06 2.53 -3.39
C ALA A 52 3.36 1.17 -3.37
N MET A 53 3.05 0.72 -2.16
CA MET A 53 2.35 -0.51 -1.84
C MET A 53 1.14 -0.20 -0.96
N CYS A 54 0.06 -0.96 -1.14
CA CYS A 54 -1.14 -0.84 -0.32
C CYS A 54 -1.77 -2.21 -0.11
N CYS A 55 -2.22 -2.48 1.10
CA CYS A 55 -3.04 -3.64 1.43
C CYS A 55 -4.14 -3.25 2.42
N GLU A 56 -5.24 -3.99 2.44
CA GLU A 56 -6.29 -3.80 3.44
C GLU A 56 -5.84 -4.34 4.80
N TYR A 57 -5.92 -3.51 5.83
CA TYR A 57 -5.52 -3.87 7.18
C TYR A 57 -6.66 -4.58 7.91
N LYS A 58 -6.73 -5.91 7.77
CA LYS A 58 -7.71 -6.75 8.46
C LYS A 58 -7.21 -8.17 8.68
N GLY A 59 -7.71 -8.82 9.73
CA GLY A 59 -7.61 -10.27 9.92
C GLY A 59 -6.16 -10.76 9.95
N TYR A 60 -5.78 -11.58 8.97
CA TYR A 60 -4.41 -12.12 8.88
C TYR A 60 -3.35 -11.02 8.72
N VAL A 61 -3.62 -10.01 7.87
CA VAL A 61 -2.69 -8.89 7.61
C VAL A 61 -2.40 -8.13 8.89
N GLU A 62 -3.46 -7.80 9.64
CA GLU A 62 -3.36 -7.15 10.95
C GLU A 62 -2.55 -8.00 11.94
N THR A 63 -2.86 -9.29 12.05
CA THR A 63 -2.16 -10.20 12.98
C THR A 63 -0.65 -10.24 12.70
N VAL A 64 -0.25 -10.29 11.44
CA VAL A 64 1.18 -10.31 11.08
C VAL A 64 1.84 -8.97 11.36
N LEU A 65 1.23 -7.86 10.95
CA LEU A 65 1.83 -6.53 11.06
C LEU A 65 1.92 -6.05 12.52
N GLU A 66 0.98 -6.42 13.41
CA GLU A 66 1.07 -6.19 14.85
C GLU A 66 2.20 -7.00 15.51
N GLY A 67 2.59 -8.14 14.92
CA GLY A 67 3.69 -8.98 15.39
C GLY A 67 5.08 -8.47 15.00
N THR A 68 5.17 -7.52 14.07
CA THR A 68 6.45 -6.93 13.64
C THR A 68 6.92 -5.83 14.58
N GLN A 69 8.23 -5.72 14.79
CA GLN A 69 8.80 -4.74 15.72
C GLN A 69 9.14 -3.41 15.04
N MET A 70 9.50 -3.44 13.75
CA MET A 70 9.98 -2.26 13.03
C MET A 70 9.20 -2.04 11.74
N ASP A 71 9.10 -0.78 11.31
CA ASP A 71 8.42 -0.45 10.05
C ASP A 71 9.12 -1.05 8.83
N ALA A 72 10.44 -1.19 8.87
CA ALA A 72 11.18 -1.88 7.81
C ALA A 72 10.68 -3.32 7.60
N ASP A 73 10.37 -4.06 8.67
CA ASP A 73 9.81 -5.41 8.58
C ASP A 73 8.41 -5.39 7.96
N ARG A 74 7.59 -4.39 8.29
CA ARG A 74 6.26 -4.20 7.70
C ARG A 74 6.33 -3.94 6.21
N VAL A 75 7.27 -3.10 5.78
CA VAL A 75 7.52 -2.78 4.37
C VAL A 75 7.98 -4.02 3.61
N LEU A 76 8.94 -4.77 4.14
CA LEU A 76 9.42 -6.01 3.51
C LEU A 76 8.31 -7.06 3.44
N TRP A 77 7.50 -7.18 4.49
CA TRP A 77 6.37 -8.08 4.48
C TRP A 77 5.32 -7.68 3.43
N LEU A 78 4.97 -6.40 3.35
CA LEU A 78 4.06 -5.87 2.32
C LEU A 78 4.57 -6.20 0.92
N ASP A 79 5.86 -6.04 0.65
CA ASP A 79 6.45 -6.37 -0.64
C ASP A 79 6.38 -7.87 -0.95
N SER A 80 6.53 -8.73 0.06
CA SER A 80 6.43 -10.19 -0.12
C SER A 80 4.99 -10.70 -0.25
N TYR A 81 3.99 -9.93 0.23
CA TYR A 81 2.61 -10.39 0.31
C TYR A 81 1.92 -10.34 -1.06
N ALA A 82 1.32 -11.47 -1.46
CA ALA A 82 0.80 -11.66 -2.81
C ALA A 82 -0.40 -10.75 -3.14
N GLU A 83 -1.23 -10.43 -2.15
CA GLU A 83 -2.41 -9.57 -2.35
C GLU A 83 -2.08 -8.08 -2.19
N THR A 84 -0.82 -7.72 -1.91
CA THR A 84 -0.40 -6.32 -1.90
C THR A 84 -0.56 -5.72 -3.29
N LEU A 85 -1.28 -4.59 -3.33
CA LEU A 85 -1.44 -3.79 -4.52
C LEU A 85 -0.19 -2.91 -4.69
N ARG A 86 0.38 -2.92 -5.89
CA ARG A 86 1.58 -2.15 -6.24
C ARG A 86 1.23 -0.99 -7.15
N PHE A 87 1.86 0.16 -6.92
CA PHE A 87 1.52 1.40 -7.58
C PHE A 87 2.76 2.09 -8.11
N GLN A 88 2.60 2.73 -9.27
CA GLN A 88 3.61 3.58 -9.88
C GLN A 88 3.15 5.03 -9.86
N LEU A 89 4.08 5.95 -9.61
CA LEU A 89 3.80 7.38 -9.67
C LEU A 89 3.45 7.78 -11.11
N LEU A 90 2.39 8.55 -11.29
CA LEU A 90 2.19 9.25 -12.54
C LEU A 90 3.16 10.43 -12.56
N SER A 91 4.11 10.43 -13.49
CA SER A 91 4.97 11.61 -13.70
C SER A 91 4.07 12.82 -13.94
N SER A 92 4.22 13.86 -13.13
CA SER A 92 3.79 15.19 -13.54
C SER A 92 4.60 15.52 -14.80
N LYS A 93 3.89 15.81 -15.90
CA LYS A 93 4.51 16.40 -17.09
C LYS A 93 5.03 17.80 -16.76
#